data_AF-A0A417YGA0-F1
#
_entry.id   AF-A0A417YGA0-F1
#
_cell.length_a   1.000
_cell.length_b   1.000
_cell.length_c   1.000
_cell.angle_alpha   90.00
_cell.angle_beta   90.00
_cell.angle_gamma   90.00
#
_symmetry.space_group_name_H-M   'P 1'
#
loop_
_entity.id
_entity.type
_entity.pdbx_description
1 polymer ?
#
loop_
_entity_poly.entity_id
_entity_poly.type
_entity_poly.pdbx_seq_one_letter_code
_entity_poly.pdbx_strand_id
1 'polypeptide(L)'
;MEATKQIQKRMNRIGSKKNYVVESHLNDKKKNQDLVQVKKSSEGGTEVINLILEPDKYEELSMKTRLTFDEFCDCINTFIGSEEDDWDSLRMKDQINLSRDEIIAETMIKYAKEELKIDTDKATGREISYAKSYDEQGVYAGEIITVSLTNMNQFGVY
;
A
#
# COMPACT_ATOMS: atom_id res chain seq x y z
N MET A 1 18.62 48.37 -9.81
CA MET A 1 17.74 48.26 -8.63
C MET A 1 16.27 47.94 -8.97
N GLU A 2 15.82 48.06 -10.23
CA GLU A 2 14.43 47.72 -10.62
C GLU A 2 14.21 46.24 -10.97
N ALA A 3 15.23 45.55 -11.51
CA ALA A 3 15.13 44.13 -11.87
C ALA A 3 14.88 43.22 -10.65
N THR A 4 15.50 43.53 -9.50
CA THR A 4 15.33 42.78 -8.24
C THR A 4 13.91 42.91 -7.70
N LYS A 5 13.27 44.08 -7.83
CA LYS A 5 11.88 44.29 -7.40
C LYS A 5 10.87 43.52 -8.25
N GLN A 6 11.11 43.35 -9.56
CA GLN A 6 10.23 42.56 -10.43
C GLN A 6 10.35 41.05 -10.19
N ILE A 7 11.55 40.54 -9.89
CA ILE A 7 11.76 39.14 -9.52
C ILE A 7 11.05 38.82 -8.20
N GLN A 8 11.16 39.70 -7.21
CA GLN A 8 10.48 39.53 -5.92
C GLN A 8 8.95 39.60 -6.03
N LYS A 9 8.41 40.45 -6.92
CA LYS A 9 6.97 40.49 -7.25
C LYS A 9 6.49 39.22 -7.96
N ARG A 10 7.34 38.55 -8.74
CA ARG A 10 7.02 37.26 -9.39
C ARG A 10 7.06 36.11 -8.39
N MET A 11 8.04 36.08 -7.48
CA MET A 11 8.12 35.07 -6.42
C MET A 11 6.94 35.16 -5.44
N ASN A 12 6.48 36.36 -5.10
CA ASN A 12 5.34 36.55 -4.18
C ASN A 12 3.97 36.25 -4.82
N ARG A 13 3.90 35.93 -6.12
CA ARG A 13 2.64 35.62 -6.83
C ARG A 13 2.34 34.13 -6.91
N ILE A 14 3.32 33.27 -6.65
CA ILE A 14 3.09 31.84 -6.48
C ILE A 14 2.77 31.68 -4.99
N GLY A 15 1.51 31.92 -4.62
CA GLY A 15 1.03 31.45 -3.32
C GLY A 15 1.38 29.98 -3.17
N SER A 16 1.67 29.51 -1.95
CA SER A 16 1.90 28.10 -1.69
C SER A 16 0.76 27.32 -2.34
N LYS A 17 1.05 26.56 -3.39
CA LYS A 17 0.06 25.67 -3.98
C LYS A 17 -0.37 24.77 -2.84
N LYS A 18 -1.61 24.91 -2.37
CA LYS A 18 -2.21 23.97 -1.43
C LYS A 18 -2.06 22.59 -2.05
N ASN A 19 -1.16 21.80 -1.49
CA ASN A 19 -0.88 20.48 -1.99
C ASN A 19 -1.92 19.58 -1.31
N TYR A 20 -3.14 19.57 -1.86
CA TYR A 20 -4.29 18.87 -1.29
C TYR A 20 -4.00 17.39 -1.02
N VAL A 21 -3.10 16.80 -1.81
CA VAL A 21 -2.57 15.44 -1.61
C VAL A 21 -1.84 15.33 -0.26
N VAL A 22 -0.93 16.26 0.04
CA VAL A 22 -0.18 16.31 1.31
C VAL A 22 -1.13 16.57 2.50
N GLU A 23 -2.08 17.50 2.36
CA GLU A 23 -3.06 17.77 3.43
C GLU A 23 -3.98 16.56 3.69
N SER A 24 -4.38 15.80 2.66
CA SER A 24 -5.16 14.58 2.80
C SER A 24 -4.38 13.48 3.51
N HIS A 25 -3.12 13.24 3.11
CA HIS A 25 -2.26 12.24 3.74
C HIS A 25 -1.97 12.57 5.21
N LEU A 26 -1.68 13.84 5.53
CA LEU A 26 -1.43 14.26 6.91
C LEU A 26 -2.67 14.13 7.81
N ASN A 27 -3.87 14.37 7.28
CA ASN A 27 -5.11 14.18 8.03
C ASN A 27 -5.43 12.70 8.28
N ASP A 28 -5.18 11.83 7.31
CA ASP A 28 -5.36 10.39 7.47
C ASP A 28 -4.35 9.82 8.48
N LYS A 29 -3.09 10.26 8.40
CA LYS A 29 -2.01 9.85 9.33
C LYS A 29 -2.28 10.30 10.78
N LYS A 30 -2.93 11.46 10.98
CA LYS A 30 -3.31 11.96 12.32
C LYS A 30 -4.52 11.25 12.92
N LYS A 31 -5.40 10.68 12.09
CA LYS A 31 -6.64 10.02 12.56
C LYS A 31 -6.47 8.54 12.84
N ASN A 32 -5.49 7.88 12.22
CA ASN A 32 -5.35 6.43 12.30
C ASN A 32 -3.98 6.02 12.85
N GLN A 33 -3.95 5.57 14.10
CA GLN A 33 -2.72 5.12 14.77
C GLN A 33 -2.34 3.68 14.39
N ASP A 34 -3.27 2.91 13.84
CA ASP A 34 -3.04 1.50 13.48
C ASP A 34 -1.87 1.33 12.51
N LEU A 35 -1.12 0.25 12.72
CA LEU A 35 0.11 -0.03 11.98
C LEU A 35 -0.14 -0.18 10.48
N VAL A 36 -1.22 -0.91 10.16
CA VAL A 36 -1.80 -1.02 8.82
C VAL A 36 -3.17 -0.36 8.87
N GLN A 37 -3.38 0.67 8.05
CA GLN A 37 -4.69 1.32 7.96
C GLN A 37 -5.60 0.53 7.05
N VAL A 38 -6.88 0.46 7.40
CA VAL A 38 -7.86 -0.31 6.63
C VAL A 38 -8.93 0.63 6.11
N LYS A 39 -9.10 0.65 4.78
CA LYS A 39 -10.17 1.38 4.12
C LYS A 39 -11.04 0.38 3.35
N LYS A 40 -12.33 0.32 3.70
CA LYS A 40 -13.31 -0.52 3.02
C LYS A 40 -14.19 0.34 2.13
N SER A 41 -14.38 -0.09 0.88
CA SER A 41 -15.33 0.50 -0.07
C SER A 41 -16.17 -0.60 -0.69
N SER A 42 -17.47 -0.37 -0.86
CA SER A 42 -18.37 -1.34 -1.50
C SER A 42 -19.14 -0.64 -2.60
N GLU A 43 -18.97 -1.08 -3.84
CA GLU A 43 -19.68 -0.56 -5.01
C GLU A 43 -20.16 -1.73 -5.88
N GLY A 44 -21.44 -1.71 -6.28
CA GLY A 44 -21.97 -2.64 -7.29
C GLY A 44 -21.93 -4.13 -6.92
N GLY A 45 -21.83 -4.50 -5.64
CA GLY A 45 -21.69 -5.90 -5.22
C GLY A 45 -20.25 -6.35 -4.97
N THR A 46 -19.28 -5.48 -5.23
CA THR A 46 -17.87 -5.74 -4.96
C THR A 46 -17.45 -4.95 -3.72
N GLU A 47 -16.95 -5.63 -2.71
CA GLU A 47 -16.27 -5.03 -1.56
C GLU A 47 -14.77 -5.03 -1.83
N VAL A 48 -14.13 -3.88 -1.67
CA VAL A 48 -12.69 -3.72 -1.76
C VAL A 48 -12.17 -3.30 -0.38
N ILE A 49 -11.23 -4.07 0.15
CA ILE A 49 -10.55 -3.81 1.42
C ILE A 49 -9.12 -3.41 1.09
N ASN A 50 -8.79 -2.13 1.30
CA ASN A 50 -7.45 -1.60 1.10
C ASN A 50 -6.71 -1.62 2.43
N LEU A 51 -5.63 -2.39 2.49
CA LEU A 51 -4.66 -2.40 3.58
C LEU A 51 -3.52 -1.46 3.21
N ILE A 52 -3.31 -0.40 3.98
CA ILE A 52 -2.38 0.68 3.66
C ILE A 52 -1.28 0.74 4.71
N LEU A 53 -0.03 0.59 4.29
CA LEU A 53 1.16 0.68 5.13
C LEU A 53 1.96 1.94 4.77
N GLU A 54 2.18 2.79 5.77
CA GLU A 54 3.03 3.97 5.63
C GLU A 54 4.53 3.60 5.69
N PRO A 55 5.43 4.35 5.03
CA PRO A 55 6.85 4.01 4.95
C PRO A 55 7.52 3.88 6.32
N ASP A 56 7.14 4.72 7.28
CA ASP A 56 7.71 4.76 8.64
C ASP A 56 7.22 3.62 9.54
N LYS A 57 6.26 2.82 9.07
CA LYS A 57 5.65 1.71 9.81
C LYS A 57 6.16 0.34 9.37
N TYR A 58 7.01 0.28 8.34
CA TYR A 58 7.47 -0.97 7.75
C TYR A 58 8.27 -1.83 8.73
N GLU A 59 9.23 -1.22 9.43
CA GLU A 59 10.05 -1.93 10.43
C GLU A 59 9.19 -2.44 11.59
N GLU A 60 8.26 -1.62 12.09
CA GLU A 60 7.36 -1.99 13.18
C GLU A 60 6.43 -3.15 12.77
N LEU A 61 5.91 -3.15 11.54
CA LEU A 61 5.14 -4.29 11.00
C LEU A 61 5.98 -5.57 11.06
N SER A 62 7.21 -5.51 10.57
CA SER A 62 8.11 -6.67 10.58
C SER A 62 8.46 -7.17 11.98
N MET A 63 8.42 -6.31 13.01
CA MET A 63 8.66 -6.71 14.39
C MET A 63 7.41 -7.34 15.03
N LYS A 64 6.23 -6.81 14.70
CA LYS A 64 4.96 -7.22 15.29
C LYS A 64 4.40 -8.50 14.65
N THR A 65 4.53 -8.64 13.34
CA THR A 65 4.05 -9.79 12.59
C THR A 65 5.11 -10.25 11.60
N ARG A 66 5.39 -11.55 11.62
CA ARG A 66 6.27 -12.21 10.66
C ARG A 66 5.59 -13.46 10.13
N LEU A 67 5.88 -13.77 8.87
CA LEU A 67 5.64 -15.09 8.35
C LEU A 67 6.57 -16.08 9.08
N THR A 68 6.01 -17.20 9.50
CA THR A 68 6.80 -18.37 9.90
C THR A 68 7.53 -18.92 8.68
N PHE A 69 8.48 -19.82 8.90
CA PHE A 69 9.20 -20.43 7.79
C PHE A 69 8.26 -21.18 6.83
N ASP A 70 7.29 -21.91 7.38
CA ASP A 70 6.32 -22.66 6.58
C ASP A 70 5.41 -21.72 5.79
N GLU A 71 4.88 -20.66 6.43
CA GLU A 71 4.07 -19.64 5.74
C GLU A 71 4.85 -18.93 4.64
N PHE A 72 6.14 -18.66 4.87
CA PHE A 72 7.01 -18.08 3.85
C PHE A 72 7.20 -19.02 2.65
N CYS A 73 7.46 -20.31 2.90
CA CYS A 73 7.59 -21.29 1.83
C CYS A 73 6.29 -21.45 1.05
N ASP A 74 5.16 -21.53 1.74
CA ASP A 74 3.83 -21.66 1.12
C ASP A 74 3.48 -20.43 0.28
N CYS A 75 3.75 -19.23 0.79
CA CYS A 75 3.60 -17.96 0.08
C CYS A 75 4.36 -17.97 -1.26
N ILE A 76 5.66 -18.29 -1.21
CA ILE A 76 6.50 -18.30 -2.42
C ILE A 76 6.12 -19.41 -3.39
N ASN A 77 5.85 -20.62 -2.90
CA ASN A 77 5.48 -21.74 -3.76
C ASN A 77 4.14 -21.50 -4.46
N THR A 78 3.16 -20.93 -3.75
CA THR A 78 1.86 -20.58 -4.32
C THR A 78 2.01 -19.52 -5.41
N PHE A 79 2.80 -18.49 -5.13
CA PHE A 79 3.06 -17.41 -6.09
C PHE A 79 3.80 -17.91 -7.34
N ILE A 80 4.89 -18.67 -7.19
CA ILE A 80 5.61 -19.25 -8.34
C ILE A 80 4.70 -20.18 -9.13
N GLY A 81 3.89 -21.00 -8.44
CA GLY A 81 2.91 -21.88 -9.09
C GLY A 81 1.85 -21.13 -9.89
N SER A 82 1.41 -19.95 -9.43
CA SER A 82 0.46 -19.11 -10.18
C SER A 82 1.07 -18.43 -11.40
N GLU A 83 2.39 -18.23 -11.42
CA GLU A 83 3.14 -17.58 -12.50
C GLU A 83 3.81 -18.62 -13.43
N GLU A 84 3.42 -19.89 -13.37
CA GLU A 84 4.11 -21.08 -13.93
C GLU A 84 4.68 -20.90 -15.35
N ASP A 85 3.97 -20.19 -16.23
CA ASP A 85 4.39 -19.97 -17.63
C ASP A 85 5.41 -18.82 -17.80
N ASP A 86 5.40 -17.83 -16.91
CA ASP A 86 6.18 -16.60 -17.03
C ASP A 86 7.39 -16.57 -16.09
N TRP A 87 7.34 -17.28 -14.96
CA TRP A 87 8.37 -17.20 -13.91
C TRP A 87 9.79 -17.45 -14.41
N ASP A 88 9.99 -18.53 -15.17
CA ASP A 88 11.31 -18.90 -15.71
C ASP A 88 11.78 -17.95 -16.82
N SER A 89 10.87 -17.19 -17.42
CA SER A 89 11.17 -16.18 -18.44
C SER A 89 11.59 -14.83 -17.84
N LEU A 90 11.26 -14.60 -16.56
CA LEU A 90 11.57 -13.36 -15.87
C LEU A 90 13.07 -13.21 -15.60
N ARG A 91 13.53 -11.96 -15.62
CA ARG A 91 14.88 -11.65 -15.12
C ARG A 91 14.89 -11.86 -13.60
N MET A 92 16.03 -12.29 -13.07
CA MET A 92 16.22 -12.46 -11.63
C MET A 92 15.83 -11.23 -10.80
N LYS A 93 16.07 -10.02 -11.32
CA LYS A 93 15.63 -8.77 -10.67
C LYS A 93 14.11 -8.70 -10.52
N ASP A 94 13.38 -9.10 -11.56
CA ASP A 94 11.92 -9.05 -11.61
C ASP A 94 11.35 -10.13 -10.67
N GLN A 95 11.93 -11.34 -10.67
CA GLN A 95 11.62 -12.40 -9.71
C GLN A 95 11.77 -11.93 -8.25
N ILE A 96 12.91 -11.30 -7.91
CA ILE A 96 13.16 -10.77 -6.55
C ILE A 96 12.13 -9.72 -6.17
N ASN A 97 11.79 -8.81 -7.07
CA ASN A 97 10.82 -7.75 -6.78
C ASN A 97 9.43 -8.33 -6.54
N LEU A 98 8.96 -9.24 -7.41
CA LEU A 98 7.65 -9.84 -7.26
C LEU A 98 7.56 -10.68 -5.98
N SER A 99 8.57 -11.51 -5.69
CA SER A 99 8.61 -12.27 -4.44
C SER A 99 8.62 -11.37 -3.20
N ARG A 100 9.36 -10.25 -3.24
CA ARG A 100 9.35 -9.26 -2.16
C ARG A 100 7.94 -8.69 -1.96
N ASP A 101 7.30 -8.30 -3.03
CA ASP A 101 5.98 -7.67 -3.02
C ASP A 101 4.93 -8.64 -2.47
N GLU A 102 5.05 -9.91 -2.83
CA GLU A 102 4.24 -11.02 -2.34
C GLU A 102 4.40 -11.24 -0.82
N ILE A 103 5.65 -11.29 -0.33
CA ILE A 103 5.94 -11.46 1.10
C ILE A 103 5.37 -10.29 1.91
N ILE A 104 5.49 -9.06 1.40
CA ILE A 104 4.94 -7.87 2.03
C ILE A 104 3.42 -7.96 2.11
N ALA A 105 2.78 -8.34 0.99
CA ALA A 105 1.34 -8.48 0.93
C ALA A 105 0.82 -9.51 1.95
N GLU A 106 1.42 -10.70 1.98
CA GLU A 106 1.03 -11.74 2.93
C GLU A 106 1.28 -11.33 4.39
N THR A 107 2.36 -10.61 4.66
CA THR A 107 2.62 -10.09 6.02
C THR A 107 1.54 -9.08 6.45
N MET A 108 1.12 -8.19 5.55
CA MET A 108 0.04 -7.22 5.80
C MET A 108 -1.31 -7.91 5.98
N ILE A 109 -1.61 -8.93 5.17
CA ILE A 109 -2.84 -9.73 5.27
C ILE A 109 -2.88 -10.49 6.59
N LYS A 110 -1.78 -11.14 6.98
CA LYS A 110 -1.63 -11.82 8.27
C LYS A 110 -1.89 -10.86 9.43
N TYR A 111 -1.28 -9.67 9.41
CA TYR A 111 -1.53 -8.64 10.42
C TYR A 111 -3.02 -8.25 10.48
N ALA A 112 -3.65 -8.00 9.33
CA ALA A 112 -5.06 -7.64 9.26
C ALA A 112 -5.98 -8.73 9.81
N LYS A 113 -5.66 -10.01 9.56
CA LYS A 113 -6.40 -11.17 10.05
C LYS A 113 -6.22 -11.37 11.57
N GLU A 114 -4.98 -11.35 12.04
CA GLU A 114 -4.63 -11.67 13.43
C GLU A 114 -4.93 -10.52 14.39
N GLU A 115 -4.53 -9.30 14.04
CA GLU A 115 -4.60 -8.14 14.94
C GLU A 115 -5.89 -7.35 14.74
N LEU A 116 -6.29 -7.12 13.48
CA LEU A 116 -7.46 -6.30 13.14
C LEU A 116 -8.75 -7.12 12.97
N LYS A 117 -8.67 -8.45 13.05
CA LYS A 117 -9.80 -9.39 12.92
C LYS A 117 -10.60 -9.20 11.64
N ILE A 118 -9.92 -8.88 10.54
CA ILE A 118 -10.53 -8.74 9.22
C ILE A 118 -10.60 -10.10 8.54
N ASP A 119 -11.77 -10.41 7.99
CA ASP A 119 -11.99 -11.60 7.17
C ASP A 119 -11.41 -11.38 5.77
N THR A 120 -10.16 -11.78 5.59
CA THR A 120 -9.41 -11.67 4.32
C THR A 120 -9.56 -12.90 3.44
N ASP A 121 -10.07 -14.02 3.97
CA ASP A 121 -10.13 -15.32 3.27
C ASP A 121 -11.17 -15.34 2.14
N LYS A 122 -12.05 -14.32 2.10
CA LYS A 122 -13.07 -14.14 1.05
C LYS A 122 -12.55 -13.39 -0.19
N ALA A 123 -11.29 -12.97 -0.18
CA ALA A 123 -10.69 -12.23 -1.27
C ALA A 123 -10.59 -13.10 -2.53
N THR A 124 -11.26 -12.64 -3.57
CA THR A 124 -11.24 -13.22 -4.93
C THR A 124 -10.17 -12.60 -5.81
N GLY A 125 -9.63 -11.44 -5.42
CA GLY A 125 -8.54 -10.77 -6.11
C GLY A 125 -7.67 -10.01 -5.13
N ARG A 126 -6.39 -9.89 -5.46
CA ARG A 126 -5.39 -9.15 -4.70
C ARG A 126 -4.54 -8.31 -5.65
N GLU A 127 -4.34 -7.05 -5.29
CA GLU A 127 -3.48 -6.13 -6.04
C GLU A 127 -2.59 -5.37 -5.05
N ILE A 128 -1.32 -5.17 -5.43
CA ILE A 128 -0.38 -4.33 -4.69
C ILE A 128 -0.07 -3.08 -5.49
N SER A 129 -0.09 -1.93 -4.82
CA SER A 129 0.22 -0.63 -5.44
C SER A 129 1.08 0.24 -4.53
N TYR A 130 1.82 1.16 -5.17
CA TYR A 130 2.79 2.02 -4.50
C TYR A 130 2.46 3.48 -4.77
N ALA A 131 2.44 4.30 -3.72
CA ALA A 131 2.30 5.74 -3.84
C ALA A 131 3.47 6.44 -3.15
N LYS A 132 4.03 7.47 -3.78
CA LYS A 132 5.11 8.25 -3.16
C LYS A 132 4.56 9.08 -2.00
N SER A 133 5.20 8.95 -0.84
CA SER A 133 4.93 9.76 0.35
C SER A 133 5.92 10.92 0.44
N TYR A 134 5.43 12.04 0.94
CA TYR A 134 6.22 13.25 1.17
C TYR A 134 5.91 13.80 2.56
N ASP A 135 6.92 14.31 3.24
CA ASP A 135 6.76 14.95 4.54
C ASP A 135 6.11 16.34 4.45
N GLU A 136 5.91 16.99 5.60
CA GLU A 136 5.32 18.34 5.69
C GLU A 136 6.14 19.40 4.94
N GLN A 137 7.44 19.14 4.73
CA GLN A 137 8.38 20.00 4.01
C GLN A 137 8.44 19.68 2.50
N GLY A 138 7.73 18.65 2.03
CA GLY A 138 7.73 18.19 0.65
C GLY A 138 8.95 17.34 0.27
N VAL A 139 9.71 16.85 1.25
CA VAL A 139 10.82 15.91 1.05
C VAL A 139 10.26 14.50 0.92
N TYR A 140 10.85 13.72 0.02
CA TYR A 140 10.44 12.32 -0.18
C TYR A 140 10.66 11.49 1.08
N ALA A 141 9.58 10.87 1.58
CA ALA A 141 9.56 10.11 2.83
C ALA A 141 9.49 8.59 2.63
N GLY A 142 9.32 8.12 1.38
CA GLY A 142 9.25 6.69 1.03
C GLY A 142 8.01 6.34 0.20
N GLU A 143 7.70 5.05 0.11
CA GLU A 143 6.54 4.53 -0.62
C GLU A 143 5.48 4.02 0.35
N ILE A 144 4.24 4.49 0.19
CA ILE A 144 3.05 3.90 0.80
C ILE A 144 2.71 2.65 0.00
N ILE A 145 2.59 1.53 0.70
CA ILE A 145 2.22 0.24 0.11
C ILE A 145 0.75 0.02 0.37
N THR A 146 -0.04 -0.21 -0.68
CA THR A 146 -1.46 -0.56 -0.56
C THR A 146 -1.69 -1.94 -1.13
N VAL A 147 -2.23 -2.84 -0.30
CA VAL A 147 -2.70 -4.16 -0.70
C VAL A 147 -4.22 -4.13 -0.75
N SER A 148 -4.78 -4.23 -1.95
CA SER A 148 -6.20 -4.18 -2.22
C SER A 148 -6.75 -5.59 -2.34
N LEU A 149 -7.67 -5.97 -1.45
CA LEU A 149 -8.37 -7.24 -1.48
C LEU A 149 -9.78 -7.03 -2.03
N THR A 150 -10.11 -7.74 -3.10
CA THR A 150 -11.42 -7.64 -3.76
C THR A 150 -12.27 -8.86 -3.43
N ASN A 151 -13.40 -8.63 -2.76
CA ASN A 151 -14.43 -9.60 -2.47
C ASN A 151 -15.62 -9.37 -3.41
N MET A 152 -15.88 -10.29 -4.32
CA MET A 152 -17.15 -10.27 -5.05
C MET A 152 -18.23 -10.94 -4.19
N ASN A 153 -19.28 -10.19 -3.80
CA ASN A 153 -20.46 -10.84 -3.24
C ASN A 153 -21.10 -11.65 -4.36
N GLN A 154 -21.10 -12.98 -4.24
CA GLN A 154 -21.96 -13.82 -5.06
C GLN A 154 -23.41 -13.44 -4.77
N PHE A 155 -24.00 -12.58 -5.60
CA PHE A 155 -25.44 -12.40 -5.61
C PHE A 155 -26.07 -13.76 -5.92
N GLY A 156 -26.97 -14.18 -5.02
CA GLY A 156 -27.44 -15.55 -4.89
C GLY A 156 -27.89 -16.20 -6.20
N VAL A 157 -27.35 -17.39 -6.45
CA VAL A 157 -28.03 -18.40 -7.24
C VAL A 157 -29.00 -19.10 -6.29
N TYR A 158 -30.26 -18.67 -6.31
CA TYR A 158 -31.38 -19.42 -5.73
C TYR A 158 -31.80 -20.53 -6.68
#